data_AF-A0A522A335-F1
#
_entry.id   AF-A0A522A335-F1
#
_cell.length_a   1.000
_cell.length_b   1.000
_cell.length_c   1.000
_cell.angle_alpha   90.00
_cell.angle_beta   90.00
_cell.angle_gamma   90.00
#
_symmetry.space_group_name_H-M   'P 1'
#
loop_
_entity.id
_entity.type
_entity.pdbx_description
1 polymer ?
#
loop_
_entity_poly.entity_id
_entity_poly.type
_entity_poly.pdbx_seq_one_letter_code
_entity_poly.pdbx_strand_id
1 'polypeptide(L)' 'FEIKPFDVGTVQVAQTAARLTQSDQLISVAGGGDTVAALNTAGVTDKFTYVSTAGGAFLEWLEGKTLPGVAALMRE' A
#
# COMPACT_ATOMS: atom_id res chain seq x y z
N PHE A 1 4.06 6.18 12.72
CA PHE A 1 5.40 5.72 12.29
C PHE A 1 6.47 6.81 12.37
N GLU A 2 6.07 8.06 12.47
CA GLU A 2 6.89 9.26 12.34
C GLU A 2 7.67 9.60 13.62
N ILE A 3 7.17 9.15 14.78
CA ILE A 3 7.73 9.49 16.09
C ILE A 3 8.03 8.19 16.86
N LYS A 4 9.28 8.02 17.28
CA LYS A 4 9.67 6.93 18.18
C LYS A 4 9.28 7.25 19.63
N PRO A 5 8.81 6.27 20.41
CA PRO A 5 8.65 4.84 20.10
C PRO A 5 7.24 4.46 19.56
N PHE A 6 6.44 5.42 19.09
CA PHE A 6 5.08 5.17 18.62
C PHE A 6 5.00 4.57 17.20
N ASP A 7 6.15 4.23 16.60
CA ASP A 7 6.28 3.59 15.29
C ASP A 7 6.16 2.06 15.36
N VAL A 8 6.40 1.46 16.54
CA VAL A 8 6.53 0.00 16.73
C VAL A 8 5.34 -0.77 16.16
N GLY A 9 4.11 -0.35 16.45
CA GLY A 9 2.91 -1.02 15.95
C GLY A 9 2.83 -1.04 14.42
N THR A 10 3.10 0.11 13.79
CA THR A 10 3.09 0.23 12.32
C THR A 10 4.16 -0.66 11.69
N VAL A 11 5.38 -0.66 12.23
CA VAL A 11 6.49 -1.47 11.73
C VAL A 11 6.18 -2.96 11.86
N GLN A 12 5.62 -3.40 12.99
CA GLN A 12 5.28 -4.80 13.23
C GLN A 12 4.19 -5.31 12.27
N VAL A 13 3.15 -4.51 12.02
CA VAL A 13 2.10 -4.85 11.06
C VAL A 13 2.69 -4.95 9.65
N ALA A 14 3.51 -3.98 9.23
CA ALA A 14 4.16 -3.98 7.92
C ALA A 14 5.05 -5.22 7.71
N GLN A 15 5.88 -5.56 8.70
CA GLN A 15 6.74 -6.74 8.65
C GLN A 15 5.95 -8.04 8.62
N THR A 16 4.84 -8.12 9.37
CA THR A 16 3.97 -9.30 9.38
C THR A 16 3.29 -9.50 8.03
N ALA A 17 2.72 -8.44 7.45
CA ALA A 17 2.10 -8.49 6.13
C ALA A 17 3.11 -8.88 5.04
N ALA A 18 4.31 -8.31 5.08
CA ALA A 18 5.39 -8.67 4.17
C ALA A 18 5.76 -10.16 4.28
N ARG A 19 5.92 -10.68 5.50
CA ARG A 19 6.21 -12.10 5.73
C ARG A 19 5.13 -13.01 5.16
N LEU A 20 3.86 -12.68 5.39
CA LEU A 20 2.73 -13.46 4.85
C LEU A 20 2.69 -13.41 3.32
N THR A 21 2.99 -12.25 2.74
CA THR A 21 3.07 -12.06 1.28
C THR A 21 4.15 -12.93 0.67
N GLN A 22 5.37 -12.89 1.20
CA GLN A 22 6.51 -13.68 0.71
C GLN A 22 6.32 -15.19 0.89
N SER A 23 5.37 -15.60 1.73
CA SER A 23 4.99 -17.00 1.91
C SER A 23 3.75 -17.41 1.10
N ASP A 24 3.33 -16.59 0.13
CA ASP A 24 2.14 -16.81 -0.71
C ASP A 24 0.82 -17.00 0.05
N GLN A 25 0.75 -16.48 1.29
CA GLN A 25 -0.44 -16.56 2.16
C GLN A 25 -1.30 -15.30 2.08
N LEU A 26 -0.79 -14.22 1.47
CA LEU A 26 -1.45 -12.92 1.41
C LEU A 26 -1.12 -12.24 0.08
N ILE A 27 -2.16 -11.76 -0.62
CA ILE A 27 -1.97 -10.73 -1.65
C ILE A 27 -2.00 -9.38 -0.92
N SER A 28 -0.88 -8.69 -0.90
CA SER A 28 -0.76 -7.41 -0.20
C SER A 28 -0.72 -6.25 -1.19
N VAL A 29 -1.72 -5.39 -1.07
CA VAL A 29 -1.85 -4.17 -1.86
C VAL A 29 -1.73 -3.00 -0.90
N ALA A 30 -0.73 -2.14 -1.12
CA ALA A 30 -0.53 -0.93 -0.35
C ALA A 30 -0.64 0.30 -1.26
N GLY A 31 -1.05 1.43 -0.71
CA GLY A 31 -1.11 2.70 -1.43
C GLY A 31 -1.36 3.87 -0.48
N GLY A 32 -1.12 5.08 -0.98
CA GLY A 32 -1.13 6.30 -0.17
C GLY A 32 0.28 6.67 0.35
N GLY A 33 0.56 7.98 0.41
CA GLY A 33 1.91 8.50 0.71
C GLY A 33 2.44 8.03 2.07
N ASP A 34 1.62 8.14 3.12
CA ASP A 34 2.03 7.78 4.48
C ASP A 34 2.23 6.26 4.64
N THR A 35 1.38 5.45 4.01
CA THR A 35 1.56 4.00 4.01
C THR A 35 2.85 3.61 3.32
N VAL A 36 3.17 4.20 2.16
CA VAL A 36 4.44 3.96 1.46
C VAL A 36 5.64 4.40 2.32
N ALA A 37 5.56 5.55 2.99
CA ALA A 37 6.60 6.01 3.91
C ALA A 37 6.80 5.05 5.10
N ALA A 38 5.71 4.51 5.65
CA ALA A 38 5.76 3.53 6.72
C ALA A 38 6.39 2.19 6.27
N LEU A 39 6.06 1.69 5.07
CA LEU A 39 6.66 0.47 4.51
C LEU A 39 8.16 0.65 4.25
N ASN A 40 8.56 1.82 3.74
CA ASN A 40 9.97 2.17 3.56
C ASN A 40 10.71 2.21 4.89
N THR A 41 10.11 2.84 5.91
CA THR A 41 10.66 2.88 7.28
C THR A 41 10.80 1.48 7.87
N ALA A 42 9.85 0.58 7.58
CA ALA A 42 9.88 -0.81 8.02
C ALA A 42 10.83 -1.72 7.20
N GLY A 43 11.33 -1.24 6.05
CA GLY A 43 12.25 -1.99 5.18
C GLY A 43 11.59 -3.19 4.45
N VAL A 44 10.33 -3.02 4.03
CA VAL A 44 9.53 -4.12 3.46
C VAL A 44 8.75 -3.77 2.19
N THR A 45 8.95 -2.58 1.61
CA THR A 45 8.21 -2.11 0.42
C THR A 45 8.29 -3.07 -0.76
N ASP A 46 9.47 -3.63 -1.00
CA ASP A 46 9.77 -4.59 -2.07
C ASP A 46 9.20 -6.00 -1.82
N LYS A 47 8.67 -6.26 -0.63
CA LYS A 47 8.13 -7.56 -0.21
C LYS A 47 6.61 -7.67 -0.36
N PHE A 48 5.94 -6.57 -0.69
CA PHE A 48 4.50 -6.52 -0.94
C PHE A 48 4.18 -6.92 -2.38
N THR A 49 2.95 -7.40 -2.63
CA THR A 49 2.53 -7.79 -3.99
C THR A 49 2.43 -6.60 -4.91
N TYR A 50 1.86 -5.49 -4.42
CA TYR A 50 1.78 -4.24 -5.16
C TYR A 50 1.80 -3.04 -4.22
N VAL A 51 2.59 -2.03 -4.59
CA VAL A 51 2.66 -0.75 -3.89
C VAL A 51 2.30 0.36 -4.88
N SER A 52 1.12 0.93 -4.71
CA SER A 52 0.59 2.01 -5.53
C SER A 52 1.35 3.31 -5.30
N THR A 53 1.75 3.95 -6.40
CA THR A 53 2.24 5.34 -6.42
C THR A 53 1.11 6.35 -6.58
N ALA A 54 -0.07 5.90 -7.01
CA ALA A 54 -1.27 6.73 -7.02
C ALA A 54 -1.69 6.93 -5.57
N GLY A 55 -1.57 8.17 -5.07
CA GLY A 55 -2.00 8.55 -3.73
C GLY A 55 -3.53 8.55 -3.61
N GLY A 56 -4.14 9.74 -3.70
CA GLY A 56 -5.60 9.90 -3.59
C GLY A 56 -6.39 9.09 -4.63
N ALA A 57 -5.91 9.02 -5.87
CA ALA A 57 -6.59 8.28 -6.94
C ALA A 57 -6.71 6.76 -6.65
N PHE A 58 -5.75 6.18 -5.94
CA PHE A 58 -5.85 4.77 -5.53
C PHE A 58 -6.93 4.56 -4.46
N LEU A 59 -7.04 5.48 -3.50
CA LEU A 59 -8.07 5.43 -2.47
C LEU A 59 -9.46 5.67 -3.06
N GLU A 60 -9.61 6.65 -3.94
CA GLU A 60 -10.88 6.89 -4.65
C GLU A 60 -11.33 5.67 -5.45
N TRP A 61 -10.38 4.96 -6.08
CA TRP A 61 -10.68 3.72 -6.77
C TRP A 61 -11.09 2.59 -5.83
N LEU A 62 -10.43 2.44 -4.67
CA LEU A 62 -10.83 1.49 -3.64
C LEU A 62 -12.20 1.81 -3.03
N GLU A 63 -12.59 3.09 -2.98
CA GLU A 63 -13.94 3.54 -2.62
C GLU A 63 -14.99 3.19 -3.68
N GLY A 64 -14.59 2.64 -4.83
CA GLY A 64 -15.47 2.26 -5.93
C GLY A 64 -15.82 3.40 -6.87
N LYS A 65 -15.13 4.54 -6.79
CA LYS A 65 -15.35 5.66 -7.71
C LYS A 65 -14.77 5.36 -9.08
N THR A 66 -15.48 5.81 -10.11
CA THR A 66 -14.93 5.83 -11.47
C THR A 66 -13.80 6.83 -11.55
N LEU A 67 -12.60 6.38 -11.91
CA LEU A 67 -11.47 7.25 -12.20
C LEU A 67 -11.64 7.85 -13.61
N PRO A 68 -11.85 9.18 -13.76
CA PRO A 68 -12.17 9.77 -15.06
C PRO A 68 -11.09 9.54 -16.12
N GLY A 69 -9.81 9.63 -15.73
CA GLY A 69 -8.68 9.40 -16.63
C GLY A 69 -8.58 7.96 -17.13
N VAL A 70 -8.99 6.97 -16.32
CA VAL A 70 -9.04 5.57 -16.75
C VAL A 70 -10.26 5.33 -17.64
N ALA A 71 -11.42 5.86 -17.26
CA ALA A 71 -12.65 5.73 -18.04
C ALA A 71 -12.50 6.29 -19.47
N ALA A 72 -11.78 7.39 -19.65
CA ALA A 72 -11.51 7.97 -20.96
C ALA A 72 -10.66 7.08 -21.89
N LEU A 73 -9.95 6.08 -21.35
CA LEU A 73 -9.12 5.15 -22.11
C LEU A 73 -9.83 3.82 -22.44
N MET A 74 -10.97 3.54 -21.79
CA MET A 74 -11.71 2.31 -22.03
C MET A 74 -12.33 2.36 -23.44
N ARG A 75 -12.00 1.37 -24.27
CA ARG A 75 -12.66 1.14 -25.56
C ARG A 75 -13.78 0.14 -25.34
N GLU A 76 -14.95 0.42 -25.92
CA GLU A 76 -16.08 -0.53 -26.00
C GLU A 76 -15.72 -1.80 -26.78
#